data_AF-A0A6N4A8Q1-F1
#
_entry.id   AF-A0A6N4A8Q1-F1
#
_cell.length_a   1.000
_cell.length_b   1.000
_cell.length_c   1.000
_cell.angle_alpha   90.00
_cell.angle_beta   90.00
_cell.angle_gamma   90.00
#
_symmetry.space_group_name_H-M   'P 1'
#
loop_
_entity.id
_entity.type
_entity.pdbx_description
1 polymer ?
#
loop_
_entity_poly.entity_id
_entity_poly.type
_entity_poly.pdbx_seq_one_letter_code
_entity_poly.pdbx_strand_id
1 'polypeptide(L)'
;MQKKRGRTKKNFLDYIFFILLAFGLVWTFTLWTTAKAPARKSAAASSAKNISQKTTDKQDKAKKKSSDKKAHSSSSANSVSSISSSNSQASKANLKKYALGTTLSSDQPYTDYSYLKSQNIRFVYFRSTTGNSSFDNLFLTSIKSAKDAGLSVGSMTIYDPSITAYSAYLYFVRKVGKKVGNLPIAVYVTDDSITDDNSITNLLGLLQDLKEYYPNNSVIVRCDKTVYDEVHAKLASLNLKYWLIENNLDGLGSENQFVQYNANGKVGSGMRSFRLPLSVFDGSKADLKKLSEGIEK
;
A
#
# COMPACT_ATOMS: atom_id res chain seq x y z
N MET A 1 44.75 -55.76 26.87
CA MET A 1 43.66 -56.50 26.19
C MET A 1 42.36 -55.70 26.27
N GLN A 2 41.73 -55.54 25.09
CA GLN A 2 40.37 -55.08 24.75
C GLN A 2 39.82 -53.71 25.24
N LYS A 3 39.82 -52.77 24.28
CA LYS A 3 39.15 -51.47 24.27
C LYS A 3 37.74 -51.65 23.65
N LYS A 4 36.68 -51.29 24.38
CA LYS A 4 35.28 -51.38 23.93
C LYS A 4 35.02 -50.47 22.71
N ARG A 5 34.53 -51.05 21.61
CA ARG A 5 34.03 -50.35 20.41
C ARG A 5 32.61 -49.85 20.64
N GLY A 6 32.40 -48.54 20.56
CA GLY A 6 31.08 -47.92 20.45
C GLY A 6 30.57 -47.99 19.02
N ARG A 7 29.32 -48.45 18.84
CA ARG A 7 28.57 -48.41 17.58
C ARG A 7 28.14 -46.97 17.27
N THR A 8 28.67 -46.38 16.20
CA THR A 8 28.15 -45.16 15.58
C THR A 8 26.89 -45.50 14.77
N LYS A 9 25.74 -44.95 15.17
CA LYS A 9 24.53 -44.95 14.35
C LYS A 9 24.72 -43.95 13.20
N LYS A 10 24.64 -44.43 11.96
CA LYS A 10 24.63 -43.60 10.75
C LYS A 10 23.23 -43.01 10.59
N ASN A 11 23.14 -41.70 10.48
CA ASN A 11 21.87 -40.98 10.35
C ASN A 11 21.43 -40.96 8.88
N PHE A 12 20.14 -41.24 8.67
CA PHE A 12 19.43 -41.36 7.40
C PHE A 12 19.41 -40.07 6.55
N LEU A 13 19.88 -38.93 7.09
CA LEU A 13 19.92 -37.64 6.40
C LEU A 13 21.06 -37.49 5.37
N ASP A 14 22.14 -38.28 5.46
CA ASP A 14 23.27 -38.18 4.51
C ASP A 14 22.94 -38.75 3.11
N TYR A 15 21.85 -39.51 2.96
CA TYR A 15 21.41 -40.07 1.68
C TYR A 15 20.54 -39.11 0.84
N ILE A 16 19.95 -38.08 1.46
CA ILE A 16 19.09 -37.12 0.75
C ILE A 16 19.94 -36.05 0.03
N PHE A 17 21.16 -35.81 0.50
CA PHE A 17 22.09 -34.86 -0.13
C PHE A 17 22.77 -35.39 -1.41
N PHE A 18 22.72 -36.70 -1.66
CA PHE A 18 23.29 -37.33 -2.86
C PHE A 18 22.29 -37.56 -4.01
N ILE A 19 20.98 -37.37 -3.78
CA ILE A 19 19.94 -37.60 -4.81
C ILE A 19 19.64 -36.33 -5.64
N LEU A 20 20.07 -35.14 -5.20
CA LEU A 20 19.86 -33.87 -5.91
C LEU A 20 21.00 -33.45 -6.86
N LEU A 21 21.98 -34.33 -7.12
CA LEU A 21 23.14 -34.05 -7.98
C LEU A 21 23.19 -34.93 -9.25
N ALA A 22 22.08 -35.61 -9.60
CA ALA A 22 21.98 -36.49 -10.77
C ALA A 22 20.88 -36.12 -11.79
N PHE A 23 20.16 -35.01 -11.61
CA PHE A 23 19.17 -34.52 -12.58
C PHE A 23 19.47 -33.10 -13.09
N GLY A 24 20.76 -32.81 -13.29
CA GLY A 24 21.20 -31.68 -14.10
C GLY A 24 21.86 -32.22 -15.36
N LEU A 25 21.14 -32.21 -16.49
CA LEU A 25 21.63 -31.89 -17.84
C LEU A 25 20.58 -32.26 -18.90
N VAL A 26 20.58 -31.45 -19.96
CA VAL A 26 19.83 -31.56 -21.21
C VAL A 26 18.41 -30.97 -21.15
N TRP A 27 18.25 -29.78 -21.70
CA TRP A 27 17.44 -29.55 -22.91
C TRP A 27 17.82 -28.18 -23.48
N THR A 28 18.73 -28.18 -24.46
CA THR A 28 18.99 -27.06 -25.35
C THR A 28 18.28 -27.35 -26.67
N PHE A 29 17.33 -26.50 -27.07
CA PHE A 29 16.96 -26.33 -28.47
C PHE A 29 16.77 -24.84 -28.76
N THR A 30 17.70 -24.32 -29.55
CA THR A 30 17.59 -23.08 -30.31
C THR A 30 16.48 -23.18 -31.36
N LEU A 31 15.62 -22.17 -31.44
CA LEU A 31 14.90 -21.84 -32.67
C LEU A 31 14.86 -20.32 -32.84
N TRP A 32 15.51 -19.90 -33.91
CA TRP A 32 15.55 -18.54 -34.44
C TRP A 32 14.42 -18.45 -35.47
N THR A 33 13.44 -17.58 -35.27
CA THR A 33 12.61 -17.09 -36.37
C THR A 33 12.42 -15.59 -36.23
N THR A 34 12.84 -14.92 -37.28
CA THR A 34 12.79 -13.48 -37.54
C THR A 34 11.36 -12.96 -37.58
N ALA A 35 11.05 -11.91 -36.83
CA ALA A 35 9.89 -11.06 -37.11
C ALA A 35 10.38 -9.63 -37.38
N LYS A 36 10.21 -9.25 -38.65
CA LYS A 36 10.63 -8.01 -39.29
C LYS A 36 9.57 -6.94 -38.99
N ALA A 37 9.96 -5.85 -38.33
CA ALA A 37 9.14 -4.66 -38.19
C ALA A 37 8.93 -4.00 -39.58
N PRO A 38 7.73 -3.51 -39.90
CA PRO A 38 7.56 -2.56 -40.99
C PRO A 38 7.75 -1.13 -40.48
N ALA A 39 8.79 -0.46 -40.95
CA ALA A 39 8.87 1.00 -40.97
C ALA A 39 8.43 1.50 -42.35
N ARG A 40 7.51 2.48 -42.38
CA ARG A 40 7.24 3.53 -43.40
C ARG A 40 5.93 4.21 -42.95
N LYS A 41 5.71 5.52 -43.00
CA LYS A 41 6.36 6.65 -43.66
C LYS A 41 5.89 7.93 -42.96
N SER A 42 6.81 8.87 -42.79
CA SER A 42 6.52 10.30 -42.58
C SER A 42 5.77 10.87 -43.79
N ALA A 43 4.79 11.73 -43.53
CA ALA A 43 4.38 12.81 -44.41
C ALA A 43 4.20 14.07 -43.55
N ALA A 44 5.06 15.05 -43.81
CA ALA A 44 4.99 16.41 -43.32
C ALA A 44 4.19 17.30 -44.29
N ALA A 45 4.01 18.55 -43.87
CA ALA A 45 3.42 19.72 -44.56
C ALA A 45 1.89 19.81 -44.46
N SER A 46 1.26 20.95 -44.19
CA SER A 46 1.67 22.35 -44.03
C SER A 46 0.40 23.09 -43.57
N SER A 47 0.42 24.07 -42.68
CA SER A 47 0.40 25.51 -43.00
C SER A 47 -0.22 26.18 -41.77
N ALA A 48 0.56 26.88 -40.95
CA ALA A 48 0.74 28.33 -40.99
C ALA A 48 -0.55 29.15 -40.77
N LYS A 49 -0.51 29.95 -39.69
CA LYS A 49 -0.86 31.39 -39.60
C LYS A 49 -2.28 31.79 -40.07
N ASN A 50 -3.04 32.67 -39.41
CA ASN A 50 -2.68 33.81 -38.56
C ASN A 50 -3.98 34.51 -38.11
N ILE A 51 -3.84 35.39 -37.13
CA ILE A 51 -4.53 36.69 -36.99
C ILE A 51 -6.00 36.72 -36.51
N SER A 52 -6.08 37.20 -35.28
CA SER A 52 -7.14 38.01 -34.68
C SER A 52 -7.28 39.37 -35.35
N GLN A 53 -8.51 39.81 -35.63
CA GLN A 53 -9.00 41.19 -35.42
C GLN A 53 -10.52 41.23 -35.69
N LYS A 54 -11.32 41.69 -34.73
CA LYS A 54 -12.03 43.01 -34.72
C LYS A 54 -12.89 43.21 -35.98
N THR A 55 -14.18 43.58 -35.95
CA THR A 55 -14.83 44.61 -35.13
C THR A 55 -16.34 44.63 -35.45
N THR A 56 -17.16 44.84 -34.41
CA THR A 56 -18.36 45.72 -34.28
C THR A 56 -19.55 45.78 -35.26
N ASP A 57 -20.70 45.96 -34.59
CA ASP A 57 -21.93 46.71 -34.90
C ASP A 57 -23.04 46.00 -35.71
N LYS A 58 -24.16 45.62 -35.08
CA LYS A 58 -25.35 46.43 -34.64
C LYS A 58 -26.27 46.82 -35.81
N GLN A 59 -27.46 46.22 -35.84
CA GLN A 59 -28.78 46.87 -35.78
C GLN A 59 -29.86 45.81 -36.10
N ASP A 60 -30.73 45.48 -35.15
CA ASP A 60 -32.04 46.11 -34.89
C ASP A 60 -33.09 45.85 -35.99
N LYS A 61 -34.09 45.01 -35.71
CA LYS A 61 -35.46 45.43 -35.30
C LYS A 61 -36.53 44.35 -35.56
N ALA A 62 -37.10 43.91 -34.43
CA ALA A 62 -38.49 44.14 -34.02
C ALA A 62 -39.67 43.25 -34.52
N LYS A 63 -40.50 42.97 -33.50
CA LYS A 63 -41.97 42.79 -33.46
C LYS A 63 -42.49 41.40 -33.85
N LYS A 64 -43.45 40.78 -33.14
CA LYS A 64 -44.40 41.22 -32.10
C LYS A 64 -45.09 39.98 -31.50
N LYS A 65 -45.41 40.02 -30.19
CA LYS A 65 -46.67 39.65 -29.46
C LYS A 65 -47.39 38.32 -29.84
N SER A 66 -47.98 37.53 -28.93
CA SER A 66 -48.54 37.77 -27.58
C SER A 66 -49.03 36.46 -26.93
N SER A 67 -49.01 36.43 -25.58
CA SER A 67 -50.04 35.92 -24.61
C SER A 67 -50.45 34.42 -24.66
N ASP A 68 -50.67 33.65 -23.58
CA ASP A 68 -51.14 33.88 -22.19
C ASP A 68 -50.67 32.72 -21.26
N LYS A 69 -50.14 33.01 -20.06
CA LYS A 69 -50.77 32.90 -18.72
C LYS A 69 -51.38 31.53 -18.31
N LYS A 70 -50.75 30.87 -17.32
CA LYS A 70 -51.42 30.50 -16.04
C LYS A 70 -50.42 30.24 -14.91
N ALA A 71 -50.75 30.76 -13.74
CA ALA A 71 -49.99 30.74 -12.49
C ALA A 71 -50.25 29.49 -11.65
N HIS A 72 -49.32 29.12 -10.76
CA HIS A 72 -49.64 28.79 -9.37
C HIS A 72 -48.42 28.92 -8.45
N SER A 73 -48.76 29.23 -7.20
CA SER A 73 -48.04 29.70 -6.03
C SER A 73 -46.90 28.85 -5.46
N SER A 74 -46.01 29.60 -4.78
CA SER A 74 -45.08 29.24 -3.70
C SER A 74 -45.52 28.18 -2.69
N SER A 75 -44.59 27.32 -2.28
CA SER A 75 -44.44 26.90 -0.87
C SER A 75 -43.02 26.39 -0.59
N SER A 76 -42.46 26.86 0.53
CA SER A 76 -41.23 26.40 1.16
C SER A 76 -41.37 24.99 1.73
N ALA A 77 -40.31 24.16 1.65
CA ALA A 77 -39.96 23.18 2.69
C ALA A 77 -38.56 22.56 2.45
N ASN A 78 -37.63 22.89 3.35
CA ASN A 78 -36.62 22.05 4.00
C ASN A 78 -36.11 20.76 3.31
N SER A 79 -34.78 20.67 3.16
CA SER A 79 -33.93 19.78 3.99
C SER A 79 -32.47 19.79 3.52
N VAL A 80 -31.72 20.81 3.95
CA VAL A 80 -30.25 20.72 3.96
C VAL A 80 -29.88 19.89 5.18
N SER A 81 -29.53 18.63 4.96
CA SER A 81 -29.03 17.71 5.99
C SER A 81 -27.68 18.21 6.53
N SER A 82 -27.75 19.00 7.59
CA SER A 82 -26.62 19.34 8.45
C SER A 82 -26.39 18.18 9.43
N ILE A 83 -25.74 17.12 8.96
CA ILE A 83 -25.26 16.03 9.81
C ILE A 83 -23.77 15.81 9.49
N SER A 84 -22.90 16.14 10.45
CA SER A 84 -21.59 15.50 10.72
C SER A 84 -20.54 16.44 11.35
N SER A 85 -20.93 17.46 12.11
CA SER A 85 -19.95 18.21 12.94
C SER A 85 -19.76 17.60 14.34
N SER A 86 -20.75 16.88 14.87
CA SER A 86 -20.73 16.33 16.24
C SER A 86 -19.90 15.05 16.42
N ASN A 87 -19.74 14.22 15.38
CA ASN A 87 -18.97 12.96 15.48
C ASN A 87 -17.43 13.16 15.37
N SER A 88 -16.98 14.38 15.06
CA SER A 88 -15.57 14.70 14.81
C SER A 88 -14.76 15.04 16.08
N GLN A 89 -15.42 15.45 17.16
CA GLN A 89 -14.77 15.83 18.42
C GLN A 89 -14.67 14.66 19.41
N ALA A 90 -15.69 13.79 19.49
CA ALA A 90 -15.65 12.58 20.30
C ALA A 90 -14.65 11.53 19.77
N SER A 91 -14.51 11.44 18.44
CA SER A 91 -13.47 10.62 17.78
C SER A 91 -12.05 11.18 18.03
N LYS A 92 -11.84 12.50 17.94
CA LYS A 92 -10.54 13.13 18.24
C LYS A 92 -10.09 12.97 19.69
N ALA A 93 -11.00 13.03 20.66
CA ALA A 93 -10.68 12.80 22.07
C ALA A 93 -10.20 11.35 22.31
N ASN A 94 -10.81 10.39 21.61
CA ASN A 94 -10.42 8.98 21.65
C ASN A 94 -9.15 8.63 20.88
N LEU A 95 -8.69 9.47 19.94
CA LEU A 95 -7.43 9.20 19.21
C LEU A 95 -6.18 9.28 20.10
N LYS A 96 -6.24 9.99 21.24
CA LYS A 96 -5.07 10.19 22.11
C LYS A 96 -4.55 8.90 22.75
N LYS A 97 -5.41 7.88 22.94
CA LYS A 97 -5.00 6.57 23.47
C LYS A 97 -4.20 5.75 22.45
N TYR A 98 -4.44 5.95 21.16
CA TYR A 98 -3.80 5.18 20.10
C TYR A 98 -2.46 5.78 19.67
N ALA A 99 -1.57 4.92 19.18
CA ALA A 99 -0.39 5.40 18.47
C ALA A 99 -0.82 5.85 17.06
N LEU A 100 -0.45 7.07 16.69
CA LEU A 100 -0.73 7.63 15.36
C LEU A 100 0.43 7.36 14.41
N GLY A 101 0.12 7.12 13.15
CA GLY A 101 1.10 6.88 12.11
C GLY A 101 0.63 7.32 10.73
N THR A 102 1.49 7.08 9.75
CA THR A 102 1.26 7.48 8.36
C THR A 102 1.94 6.53 7.39
N THR A 103 1.62 6.65 6.10
CA THR A 103 2.30 6.00 4.98
C THR A 103 2.97 7.05 4.10
N LEU A 104 4.18 6.78 3.63
CA LEU A 104 4.92 7.64 2.73
C LEU A 104 5.52 6.86 1.56
N SER A 105 5.79 7.57 0.48
CA SER A 105 6.42 7.05 -0.74
C SER A 105 7.08 8.20 -1.51
N SER A 106 7.73 7.90 -2.63
CA SER A 106 8.21 8.92 -3.57
C SER A 106 7.12 9.85 -4.10
N ASP A 107 5.85 9.43 -4.08
CA ASP A 107 4.71 10.23 -4.56
C ASP A 107 4.28 11.27 -3.52
N GLN A 108 4.67 11.04 -2.25
CA GLN A 108 4.44 11.94 -1.12
C GLN A 108 5.78 12.14 -0.38
N PRO A 109 6.76 12.82 -1.01
CA PRO A 109 8.09 12.97 -0.46
C PRO A 109 8.05 13.77 0.85
N TYR A 110 8.78 13.30 1.86
CA TYR A 110 8.88 13.94 3.15
C TYR A 110 10.26 13.66 3.77
N THR A 111 10.85 14.62 4.48
CA THR A 111 12.23 14.51 4.97
C THR A 111 12.43 14.92 6.45
N ASP A 112 11.52 15.69 7.05
CA ASP A 112 11.64 16.20 8.42
C ASP A 112 10.98 15.26 9.46
N TYR A 113 11.51 14.04 9.60
CA TYR A 113 10.93 13.02 10.48
C TYR A 113 10.94 13.39 11.97
N SER A 114 11.89 14.23 12.39
CA SER A 114 11.92 14.81 13.74
C SER A 114 10.70 15.69 14.00
N TYR A 115 10.32 16.53 13.04
CA TYR A 115 9.08 17.30 13.13
C TYR A 115 7.85 16.40 13.09
N LEU A 116 7.82 15.38 12.22
CA LEU A 116 6.72 14.41 12.18
C LEU A 116 6.48 13.79 13.57
N LYS A 117 7.56 13.33 14.23
CA LYS A 117 7.51 12.80 15.60
C LYS A 117 7.02 13.83 16.62
N SER A 118 7.44 15.08 16.48
CA SER A 118 6.99 16.19 17.33
C SER A 118 5.49 16.48 17.16
N GLN A 119 4.90 16.14 16.01
CA GLN A 119 3.45 16.19 15.75
C GLN A 119 2.70 14.94 16.25
N ASN A 120 3.27 14.23 17.22
CA ASN A 120 2.68 13.03 17.84
C ASN A 120 2.55 11.80 16.90
N ILE A 121 3.17 11.81 15.73
CA ILE A 121 3.34 10.60 14.91
C ILE A 121 4.35 9.69 15.59
N ARG A 122 4.06 8.38 15.59
CA ARG A 122 4.84 7.35 16.29
C ARG A 122 5.33 6.26 15.36
N PHE A 123 4.62 6.02 14.26
CA PHE A 123 5.08 5.11 13.24
C PHE A 123 4.92 5.64 11.82
N VAL A 124 5.73 5.10 10.90
CA VAL A 124 5.67 5.38 9.47
C VAL A 124 5.89 4.10 8.68
N TYR A 125 5.01 3.81 7.73
CA TYR A 125 5.26 2.81 6.70
C TYR A 125 5.74 3.45 5.42
N PHE A 126 6.71 2.81 4.76
CA PHE A 126 7.23 3.26 3.48
C PHE A 126 6.89 2.28 2.38
N ARG A 127 6.34 2.76 1.27
CA ARG A 127 6.32 1.95 0.04
C ARG A 127 7.76 1.62 -0.33
N SER A 128 7.99 0.34 -0.64
CA SER A 128 9.29 -0.21 -0.99
C SER A 128 9.27 -0.74 -2.42
N THR A 129 8.45 -1.75 -2.70
CA THR A 129 8.29 -2.36 -4.02
C THR A 129 6.84 -2.37 -4.49
N THR A 130 6.64 -2.45 -5.80
CA THR A 130 5.37 -2.81 -6.44
C THR A 130 5.66 -3.97 -7.39
N GLY A 131 4.96 -5.09 -7.21
CA GLY A 131 5.20 -6.32 -7.99
C GLY A 131 6.67 -6.74 -7.95
N ASN A 132 7.27 -6.99 -9.12
CA ASN A 132 8.66 -7.42 -9.26
C ASN A 132 9.59 -6.44 -10.01
N SER A 133 9.13 -5.21 -10.28
CA SER A 133 9.81 -4.32 -11.24
C SER A 133 10.01 -2.90 -10.73
N SER A 134 9.16 -2.42 -9.83
CA SER A 134 9.24 -1.04 -9.32
C SER A 134 9.79 -1.00 -7.90
N PHE A 135 10.79 -0.15 -7.69
CA PHE A 135 11.38 0.12 -6.38
C PHE A 135 11.28 1.62 -6.08
N ASP A 136 10.77 1.97 -4.91
CA ASP A 136 10.59 3.35 -4.50
C ASP A 136 11.94 4.01 -4.19
N ASN A 137 12.29 5.04 -4.95
CA ASN A 137 13.60 5.67 -4.91
C ASN A 137 13.92 6.35 -3.56
N LEU A 138 12.90 6.69 -2.75
CA LEU A 138 13.10 7.29 -1.45
C LEU A 138 13.11 6.27 -0.31
N PHE A 139 12.78 5.00 -0.56
CA PHE A 139 12.58 4.01 0.49
C PHE A 139 13.78 3.91 1.46
N LEU A 140 14.98 3.67 0.94
CA LEU A 140 16.18 3.41 1.77
C LEU A 140 16.59 4.61 2.62
N THR A 141 16.54 5.81 2.04
CA THR A 141 16.90 7.05 2.75
C THR A 141 15.83 7.42 3.78
N SER A 142 14.56 7.23 3.42
CA SER A 142 13.41 7.57 4.26
C SER A 142 13.30 6.67 5.49
N ILE A 143 13.38 5.35 5.30
CA ILE A 143 13.22 4.39 6.40
C ILE A 143 14.35 4.53 7.43
N LYS A 144 15.58 4.76 6.96
CA LYS A 144 16.73 5.04 7.83
C LYS A 144 16.52 6.34 8.61
N SER A 145 16.21 7.44 7.92
CA SER A 145 16.09 8.76 8.55
C SER A 145 14.92 8.82 9.55
N ALA A 146 13.81 8.14 9.27
CA ALA A 146 12.70 8.02 10.19
C ALA A 146 13.04 7.17 11.42
N LYS A 147 13.78 6.06 11.24
CA LYS A 147 14.29 5.25 12.35
C LYS A 147 15.25 6.04 13.23
N ASP A 148 16.18 6.80 12.62
CA ASP A 148 17.14 7.64 13.33
C ASP A 148 16.45 8.78 14.12
N ALA A 149 15.32 9.30 13.62
CA ALA A 149 14.47 10.23 14.37
C ALA A 149 13.72 9.56 15.55
N GLY A 150 13.80 8.23 15.67
CA GLY A 150 13.16 7.43 16.71
C GLY A 150 11.66 7.23 16.49
N LEU A 151 11.24 7.07 15.24
CA LEU A 151 9.93 6.53 14.87
C LEU A 151 10.03 5.01 14.71
N SER A 152 8.95 4.29 15.02
CA SER A 152 8.81 2.90 14.55
C SER A 152 8.55 2.91 13.05
N VAL A 153 9.23 2.05 12.30
CA VAL A 153 9.19 2.08 10.83
C VAL A 153 8.86 0.71 10.26
N GLY A 154 8.06 0.69 9.20
CA GLY A 154 7.68 -0.52 8.48
C GLY A 154 7.88 -0.38 6.98
N SER A 155 8.02 -1.52 6.31
CA SER A 155 8.10 -1.59 4.85
C SER A 155 6.80 -2.11 4.29
N MET A 156 6.41 -1.57 3.15
CA MET A 156 5.19 -1.95 2.43
C MET A 156 5.52 -2.33 1.00
N THR A 157 5.04 -3.48 0.54
CA THR A 157 5.01 -3.84 -0.88
C THR A 157 3.59 -3.71 -1.41
N ILE A 158 3.43 -3.23 -2.64
CA ILE A 158 2.15 -3.26 -3.34
C ILE A 158 2.06 -4.60 -4.07
N TYR A 159 0.98 -5.32 -3.82
CA TYR A 159 0.66 -6.57 -4.48
C TYR A 159 0.25 -6.32 -5.94
N ASP A 160 0.64 -7.23 -6.82
CA ASP A 160 0.28 -7.20 -8.24
C ASP A 160 -0.13 -8.62 -8.63
N PRO A 161 -1.42 -8.87 -8.94
CA PRO A 161 -1.90 -10.22 -9.22
C PRO A 161 -1.36 -10.79 -10.54
N SER A 162 -0.78 -9.96 -11.42
CA SER A 162 -0.17 -10.41 -12.67
C SER A 162 1.23 -11.00 -12.48
N ILE A 163 1.81 -10.85 -11.27
CA ILE A 163 3.16 -11.27 -10.93
C ILE A 163 3.10 -12.47 -9.99
N THR A 164 3.90 -13.51 -10.25
CA THR A 164 3.95 -14.66 -9.35
C THR A 164 4.45 -14.29 -7.96
N ALA A 165 3.89 -14.94 -6.94
CA ALA A 165 4.23 -14.82 -5.53
C ALA A 165 5.74 -14.79 -5.32
N TYR A 166 6.42 -15.83 -5.82
CA TYR A 166 7.86 -15.99 -5.72
C TYR A 166 8.63 -14.86 -6.39
N SER A 167 8.17 -14.35 -7.54
CA SER A 167 8.85 -13.24 -8.22
C SER A 167 8.72 -11.93 -7.46
N ALA A 168 7.55 -11.64 -6.89
CA ALA A 168 7.35 -10.45 -6.05
C ALA A 168 8.16 -10.55 -4.74
N TYR A 169 8.12 -11.72 -4.09
CA TYR A 169 8.92 -12.05 -2.91
C TYR A 169 10.42 -11.85 -3.15
N LEU A 170 10.98 -12.50 -4.18
CA LEU A 170 12.41 -12.40 -4.49
C LEU A 170 12.83 -10.96 -4.77
N TYR A 171 11.97 -10.21 -5.46
CA TYR A 171 12.24 -8.82 -5.76
C TYR A 171 12.27 -7.96 -4.49
N PHE A 172 11.28 -8.13 -3.60
CA PHE A 172 11.23 -7.48 -2.30
C PHE A 172 12.50 -7.79 -1.48
N VAL A 173 12.85 -9.06 -1.34
CA VAL A 173 14.06 -9.49 -0.61
C VAL A 173 15.33 -8.88 -1.20
N ARG A 174 15.48 -8.91 -2.53
CA ARG A 174 16.67 -8.37 -3.20
C ARG A 174 16.81 -6.86 -3.03
N LYS A 175 15.71 -6.11 -3.03
CA LYS A 175 15.71 -4.64 -2.96
C LYS A 175 15.72 -4.10 -1.54
N VAL A 176 14.94 -4.71 -0.65
CA VAL A 176 14.75 -4.27 0.74
C VAL A 176 15.79 -4.91 1.67
N GLY A 177 16.07 -6.20 1.48
CA GLY A 177 16.96 -6.97 2.34
C GLY A 177 16.59 -6.83 3.82
N LYS A 178 17.59 -6.62 4.69
CA LYS A 178 17.37 -6.45 6.14
C LYS A 178 16.74 -5.11 6.53
N LYS A 179 16.49 -4.20 5.58
CA LYS A 179 15.99 -2.85 5.87
C LYS A 179 14.45 -2.82 5.88
N VAL A 180 13.81 -3.87 6.39
CA VAL A 180 12.34 -3.99 6.47
C VAL A 180 11.72 -3.10 7.56
N GLY A 181 12.53 -2.62 8.50
CA GLY A 181 12.08 -1.83 9.64
C GLY A 181 11.85 -2.70 10.89
N ASN A 182 11.20 -2.11 11.88
CA ASN A 182 10.88 -2.72 13.17
C ASN A 182 9.36 -2.73 13.40
N LEU A 183 8.62 -2.99 12.34
CA LEU A 183 7.17 -3.22 12.33
C LEU A 183 6.89 -4.42 11.41
N PRO A 184 5.67 -4.99 11.44
CA PRO A 184 5.26 -5.97 10.46
C PRO A 184 5.50 -5.52 9.02
N ILE A 185 5.73 -6.45 8.11
CA ILE A 185 5.78 -6.14 6.67
C ILE A 185 4.34 -6.02 6.19
N ALA A 186 4.00 -4.89 5.57
CA ALA A 186 2.68 -4.68 4.99
C ALA A 186 2.65 -5.12 3.51
N VAL A 187 1.68 -5.95 3.14
CA VAL A 187 1.32 -6.20 1.75
C VAL A 187 0.07 -5.40 1.45
N TYR A 188 0.19 -4.36 0.62
CA TYR A 188 -0.94 -3.53 0.21
C TYR A 188 -1.65 -4.17 -0.99
N VAL A 189 -2.90 -4.57 -0.77
CA VAL A 189 -3.79 -5.18 -1.75
C VAL A 189 -4.86 -4.15 -2.08
N THR A 190 -4.89 -3.72 -3.34
CA THR A 190 -5.89 -2.77 -3.85
C THR A 190 -7.18 -3.49 -4.25
N ASP A 191 -8.26 -2.74 -4.40
CA ASP A 191 -9.59 -3.23 -4.79
C ASP A 191 -9.58 -3.99 -6.12
N ASP A 192 -8.72 -3.59 -7.05
CA ASP A 192 -8.52 -4.24 -8.34
C ASP A 192 -7.52 -5.41 -8.34
N SER A 193 -6.87 -5.68 -7.19
CA SER A 193 -5.86 -6.75 -7.09
C SER A 193 -6.44 -8.14 -6.88
N ILE A 194 -7.69 -8.25 -6.39
CA ILE A 194 -8.35 -9.54 -6.19
C ILE A 194 -9.35 -9.75 -7.31
N THR A 195 -8.95 -10.57 -8.29
CA THR A 195 -9.70 -10.76 -9.55
C THR A 195 -10.35 -12.14 -9.64
N ASP A 196 -9.73 -13.15 -9.02
CA ASP A 196 -10.14 -14.55 -9.04
C ASP A 196 -9.43 -15.38 -7.94
N ASP A 197 -9.70 -16.69 -7.87
CA ASP A 197 -9.05 -17.60 -6.92
C ASP A 197 -7.53 -17.73 -7.14
N ASN A 198 -7.03 -17.47 -8.35
CA ASN A 198 -5.59 -17.47 -8.61
C ASN A 198 -4.93 -16.26 -7.96
N SER A 199 -5.56 -15.08 -8.02
CA SER A 199 -5.07 -13.88 -7.34
C SER A 199 -5.00 -14.06 -5.82
N ILE A 200 -5.92 -14.82 -5.22
CA ILE A 200 -5.89 -15.16 -3.79
C ILE A 200 -4.79 -16.18 -3.48
N THR A 201 -4.65 -17.22 -4.32
CA THR A 201 -3.60 -18.24 -4.18
C THR A 201 -2.21 -17.61 -4.31
N ASN A 202 -2.07 -16.65 -5.21
CA ASN A 202 -0.83 -15.93 -5.44
C ASN A 202 -0.51 -14.95 -4.29
N LEU A 203 -1.51 -14.25 -3.74
CA LEU A 203 -1.35 -13.47 -2.52
C LEU A 203 -0.92 -14.36 -1.34
N LEU A 204 -1.56 -15.52 -1.16
CA LEU A 204 -1.20 -16.50 -0.13
C LEU A 204 0.28 -16.89 -0.22
N GLY A 205 0.76 -17.24 -1.41
CA GLY A 205 2.17 -17.58 -1.63
C GLY A 205 3.10 -16.44 -1.20
N LEU A 206 2.78 -15.19 -1.61
CA LEU A 206 3.60 -14.03 -1.24
C LEU A 206 3.64 -13.82 0.29
N LEU A 207 2.50 -13.95 0.97
CA LEU A 207 2.40 -13.81 2.42
C LEU A 207 3.24 -14.88 3.15
N GLN A 208 3.19 -16.13 2.67
CA GLN A 208 3.94 -17.25 3.23
C GLN A 208 5.44 -17.09 3.00
N ASP A 209 5.87 -16.76 1.78
CA ASP A 209 7.28 -16.57 1.44
C ASP A 209 7.91 -15.42 2.26
N LEU A 210 7.18 -14.31 2.43
CA LEU A 210 7.63 -13.20 3.27
C LEU A 210 7.72 -13.59 4.75
N LYS A 211 6.72 -14.32 5.26
CA LYS A 211 6.70 -14.77 6.66
C LYS A 211 7.82 -15.77 6.96
N GLU A 212 8.12 -16.66 6.02
CA GLU A 212 9.21 -17.63 6.14
C GLU A 212 10.58 -16.93 6.12
N TYR A 213 10.78 -15.98 5.22
CA TYR A 213 12.07 -15.30 5.09
C TYR A 213 12.33 -14.27 6.20
N TYR A 214 11.29 -13.62 6.72
CA TYR A 214 11.38 -12.65 7.82
C TYR A 214 10.64 -13.15 9.07
N PRO A 215 11.12 -14.22 9.73
CA PRO A 215 10.38 -14.87 10.82
C PRO A 215 10.16 -13.96 12.05
N ASN A 216 10.99 -12.93 12.23
CA ASN A 216 10.85 -11.96 13.31
C ASN A 216 9.88 -10.82 12.95
N ASN A 217 9.54 -10.64 11.66
CA ASN A 217 8.54 -9.68 11.22
C ASN A 217 7.23 -10.42 10.91
N SER A 218 6.16 -10.12 11.66
CA SER A 218 4.82 -10.50 11.19
C SER A 218 4.55 -9.91 9.81
N VAL A 219 3.66 -10.53 9.03
CA VAL A 219 3.18 -9.99 7.76
C VAL A 219 1.71 -9.62 7.92
N ILE A 220 1.33 -8.43 7.47
CA ILE A 220 -0.05 -7.93 7.53
C ILE A 220 -0.58 -7.58 6.15
N VAL A 221 -1.89 -7.71 5.95
CA VAL A 221 -2.56 -7.27 4.72
C VAL A 221 -3.16 -5.90 4.95
N ARG A 222 -2.72 -4.92 4.16
CA ARG A 222 -3.34 -3.59 4.09
C ARG A 222 -4.33 -3.58 2.95
N CYS A 223 -5.57 -3.16 3.19
CA CYS A 223 -6.61 -3.19 2.17
C CYS A 223 -7.84 -2.35 2.57
N ASP A 224 -8.77 -2.17 1.65
CA ASP A 224 -10.11 -1.66 1.98
C ASP A 224 -11.03 -2.78 2.49
N LYS A 225 -12.29 -2.44 2.76
CA LYS A 225 -13.28 -3.37 3.32
C LYS A 225 -13.67 -4.49 2.35
N THR A 226 -13.77 -4.21 1.06
CA THR A 226 -14.14 -5.20 0.04
C THR A 226 -13.09 -6.30 -0.03
N VAL A 227 -11.82 -5.90 -0.16
CA VAL A 227 -10.69 -6.84 -0.20
C VAL A 227 -10.52 -7.55 1.15
N TYR A 228 -10.74 -6.84 2.27
CA TYR A 228 -10.71 -7.46 3.59
C TYR A 228 -11.69 -8.62 3.69
N ASP A 229 -12.96 -8.41 3.31
CA ASP A 229 -14.00 -9.44 3.41
C ASP A 229 -13.65 -10.68 2.58
N GLU A 230 -13.16 -10.47 1.36
CA GLU A 230 -12.79 -11.55 0.46
C GLU A 230 -11.56 -12.33 0.93
N VAL A 231 -10.48 -11.62 1.27
CA VAL A 231 -9.23 -12.23 1.75
C VAL A 231 -9.47 -12.92 3.10
N HIS A 232 -10.23 -12.32 4.00
CA HIS A 232 -10.55 -12.91 5.31
C HIS A 232 -11.38 -14.18 5.16
N ALA A 233 -12.40 -14.19 4.29
CA ALA A 233 -13.22 -15.38 4.06
C ALA A 233 -12.39 -16.54 3.48
N LYS A 234 -11.49 -16.26 2.52
CA LYS A 234 -10.72 -17.30 1.81
C LYS A 234 -9.47 -17.76 2.58
N LEU A 235 -8.86 -16.89 3.40
CA LEU A 235 -7.60 -17.16 4.12
C LEU A 235 -7.75 -17.18 5.65
N ALA A 236 -8.97 -17.43 6.16
CA ALA A 236 -9.28 -17.44 7.60
C ALA A 236 -8.34 -18.33 8.44
N SER A 237 -7.89 -19.46 7.89
CA SER A 237 -7.02 -20.43 8.57
C SER A 237 -5.63 -19.89 8.94
N LEU A 238 -5.20 -18.78 8.32
CA LEU A 238 -3.88 -18.19 8.56
C LEU A 238 -3.85 -17.23 9.75
N ASN A 239 -5.02 -16.87 10.30
CA ASN A 239 -5.14 -15.89 11.39
C ASN A 239 -4.37 -14.59 11.07
N LEU A 240 -4.59 -14.06 9.87
CA LEU A 240 -3.92 -12.86 9.38
C LEU A 240 -4.30 -11.65 10.23
N LYS A 241 -3.35 -10.72 10.37
CA LYS A 241 -3.60 -9.38 10.89
C LYS A 241 -3.72 -8.40 9.75
N TYR A 242 -4.59 -7.43 9.92
CA TYR A 242 -4.98 -6.51 8.85
C TYR A 242 -4.68 -5.05 9.18
N TRP A 243 -4.54 -4.25 8.13
CA TRP A 243 -4.57 -2.81 8.16
C TRP A 243 -5.68 -2.30 7.27
N LEU A 244 -6.82 -1.98 7.90
CA LEU A 244 -8.05 -1.64 7.20
C LEU A 244 -8.09 -0.16 6.81
N ILE A 245 -8.55 0.15 5.59
CA ILE A 245 -8.71 1.51 5.06
C ILE A 245 -10.20 1.86 5.01
N GLU A 246 -10.67 2.67 5.96
CA GLU A 246 -12.11 2.94 6.12
C GLU A 246 -12.48 4.43 6.34
N ASN A 247 -11.51 5.35 6.37
CA ASN A 247 -11.75 6.79 6.62
C ASN A 247 -12.59 7.08 7.90
N ASN A 248 -12.66 6.10 8.81
CA ASN A 248 -13.30 6.14 10.12
C ASN A 248 -12.50 5.23 11.08
N LEU A 249 -12.99 5.02 12.30
CA LEU A 249 -12.33 4.21 13.34
C LEU A 249 -13.09 2.91 13.66
N ASP A 250 -14.07 2.54 12.85
CA ASP A 250 -15.00 1.45 13.14
C ASP A 250 -14.30 0.08 13.09
N GLY A 251 -13.20 -0.03 12.35
CA GLY A 251 -12.33 -1.21 12.33
C GLY A 251 -11.47 -1.44 13.59
N LEU A 252 -11.49 -0.56 14.60
CA LEU A 252 -10.72 -0.75 15.85
C LEU A 252 -11.38 -1.76 16.80
N GLY A 253 -10.58 -2.41 17.66
CA GLY A 253 -11.04 -3.42 18.61
C GLY A 253 -11.41 -4.76 17.96
N SER A 254 -10.89 -5.01 16.75
CA SER A 254 -11.16 -6.21 15.94
C SER A 254 -9.86 -6.97 15.63
N GLU A 255 -9.86 -7.85 14.64
CA GLU A 255 -8.63 -8.52 14.15
C GLU A 255 -7.65 -7.57 13.45
N ASN A 256 -8.07 -6.32 13.19
CA ASN A 256 -7.23 -5.29 12.59
C ASN A 256 -6.14 -4.83 13.55
N GLN A 257 -4.89 -4.85 13.11
CA GLN A 257 -3.76 -4.31 13.85
C GLN A 257 -3.58 -2.80 13.60
N PHE A 258 -4.03 -2.32 12.45
CA PHE A 258 -3.99 -0.90 12.08
C PHE A 258 -5.28 -0.48 11.36
N VAL A 259 -5.63 0.80 11.45
CA VAL A 259 -6.74 1.39 10.70
C VAL A 259 -6.31 2.73 10.11
N GLN A 260 -6.41 2.89 8.79
CA GLN A 260 -6.31 4.18 8.13
C GLN A 260 -7.67 4.89 8.17
N TYR A 261 -7.76 5.85 9.10
CA TYR A 261 -9.00 6.55 9.39
C TYR A 261 -9.12 7.90 8.66
N ASN A 262 -8.08 8.36 7.97
CA ASN A 262 -8.14 9.59 7.19
C ASN A 262 -7.11 9.61 6.07
N ALA A 263 -7.53 9.48 4.82
CA ALA A 263 -6.63 9.53 3.66
C ALA A 263 -5.95 10.89 3.43
N ASN A 264 -6.48 11.99 3.99
CA ASN A 264 -6.02 13.36 3.76
C ASN A 264 -5.94 14.18 5.07
N GLY A 265 -5.37 13.58 6.11
CA GLY A 265 -5.27 14.15 7.45
C GLY A 265 -4.28 15.30 7.50
N LYS A 266 -4.61 16.35 8.27
CA LYS A 266 -3.72 17.49 8.50
C LYS A 266 -2.76 17.20 9.65
N VAL A 267 -1.47 17.34 9.40
CA VAL A 267 -0.39 17.27 10.40
C VAL A 267 0.26 18.64 10.50
N GLY A 268 0.59 19.08 11.72
CA GLY A 268 1.17 20.40 11.96
C GLY A 268 0.17 21.56 11.92
N SER A 269 0.71 22.78 11.96
CA SER A 269 -0.03 24.03 11.98
C SER A 269 0.68 25.13 11.18
N GLY A 270 -0.08 26.13 10.74
CA GLY A 270 0.43 27.26 9.95
C GLY A 270 1.17 26.82 8.68
N MET A 271 2.28 27.50 8.39
CA MET A 271 3.14 27.25 7.22
C MET A 271 3.82 25.88 7.20
N ARG A 272 3.89 25.19 8.36
CA ARG A 272 4.46 23.83 8.46
C ARG A 272 3.37 22.75 8.45
N SER A 273 2.14 23.09 8.07
CA SER A 273 1.08 22.11 7.92
C SER A 273 1.18 21.36 6.59
N PHE A 274 0.93 20.06 6.64
CA PHE A 274 0.93 19.19 5.46
C PHE A 274 -0.16 18.13 5.58
N ARG A 275 -0.42 17.45 4.46
CA ARG A 275 -1.50 16.48 4.32
C ARG A 275 -0.93 15.09 4.07
N LEU A 276 -1.36 14.11 4.86
CA LEU A 276 -0.93 12.73 4.75
C LEU A 276 -2.07 11.75 5.08
N PRO A 277 -2.00 10.51 4.59
CA PRO A 277 -2.81 9.42 5.13
C PRO A 277 -2.47 9.22 6.61
N LEU A 278 -3.47 9.25 7.48
CA LEU A 278 -3.32 9.02 8.91
C LEU A 278 -3.92 7.68 9.29
N SER A 279 -3.15 6.94 10.08
CA SER A 279 -3.54 5.66 10.62
C SER A 279 -3.34 5.62 12.12
N VAL A 280 -4.04 4.70 12.75
CA VAL A 280 -3.86 4.31 14.14
C VAL A 280 -3.36 2.87 14.18
N PHE A 281 -2.48 2.59 15.13
CA PHE A 281 -2.26 1.23 15.61
C PHE A 281 -3.36 0.90 16.62
N ASP A 282 -3.95 -0.29 16.55
CA ASP A 282 -4.96 -0.74 17.51
C ASP A 282 -4.31 -1.15 18.84
N GLY A 283 -3.81 -0.13 19.54
CA GLY A 283 -3.12 -0.25 20.81
C GLY A 283 -2.46 1.07 21.21
N SER A 284 -1.93 1.11 22.43
CA SER A 284 -1.28 2.31 22.94
C SER A 284 0.08 2.55 22.31
N LYS A 285 0.66 3.73 22.57
CA LYS A 285 2.05 4.05 22.20
C LYS A 285 3.05 3.10 22.84
N ALA A 286 2.76 2.62 24.05
CA ALA A 286 3.60 1.65 24.74
C ALA A 286 3.50 0.26 24.10
N ASP A 287 2.32 -0.14 23.65
CA ASP A 287 2.09 -1.41 22.97
C ASP A 287 2.77 -1.44 21.59
N LEU A 288 2.68 -0.34 20.83
CA LEU A 288 3.44 -0.17 19.59
C LEU A 288 4.94 -0.28 19.84
N LYS A 289 5.45 0.36 20.90
CA LYS A 289 6.88 0.28 21.25
C LYS A 289 7.29 -1.16 21.57
N LYS A 290 6.49 -1.90 22.34
CA LYS A 290 6.74 -3.32 22.64
C LYS A 290 6.73 -4.18 21.39
N LEU A 291 5.76 -3.99 20.49
CA LEU A 291 5.71 -4.66 19.19
C LEU A 291 7.00 -4.40 18.42
N SER A 292 7.42 -3.13 18.37
CA SER A 292 8.58 -2.71 17.61
C SER A 292 9.90 -3.29 18.15
N GLU A 293 10.08 -3.26 19.46
CA GLU A 293 11.25 -3.84 20.15
C GLU A 293 11.28 -5.38 20.09
N GLY A 294 10.11 -6.02 19.96
CA GLY A 294 10.02 -7.47 19.79
C GLY A 294 10.57 -7.96 18.45
N ILE A 295 10.45 -7.15 17.40
CA ILE A 295 10.90 -7.46 16.04
C ILE A 295 12.41 -7.21 15.85
N GLU A 296 13.00 -6.29 16.62
CA GLU A 296 14.44 -5.99 16.52
C GLU A 296 15.36 -7.05 17.14
N LYS A 297 14.81 -7.98 17.92
CA LYS A 297 15.53 -9.08 18.56
C LYS A 297 15.78 -10.23 17.59
#